data_AF-A0A7X8GGH1-F1
#
_entry.id   AF-A0A7X8GGH1-F1
#
_cell.length_a   1.000
_cell.length_b   1.000
_cell.length_c   1.000
_cell.angle_alpha   90.00
_cell.angle_beta   90.00
_cell.angle_gamma   90.00
#
_symmetry.space_group_name_H-M   'P 1'
#
loop_
_entity.id
_entity.type
_entity.pdbx_description
1 polymer ?
#
loop_
_entity_poly.entity_id
_entity_poly.type
_entity_poly.pdbx_seq_one_letter_code
_entity_poly.pdbx_strand_id
1 'polypeptide(L)'
;MTFYVWCKNEECRVPTFRCLLCRENCYPGRRAEGDFDEAFRMLLDSGKYKERYVMKRKENIAPKDQLTLWQKETEAQAPEGGGEEQEAQRESLQNLFLLEEGRLKPFQKEQFTRSTLYQTVESFSVECRLVRPEDPGNLMFEGKKPSRKTLPIVISRSGDPVLLESWESLEGDPRILSDAAEVIGVTPVKQVFVLRRKEE
;
A
#
# COMPACT_ATOMS: atom_id res chain seq x y z
N MET A 1 9.13 30.69 16.74
CA MET A 1 10.54 30.72 17.21
C MET A 1 11.27 29.56 16.55
N THR A 2 12.37 29.81 15.84
CA THR A 2 13.17 28.74 15.21
C THR A 2 14.04 28.07 16.26
N PHE A 3 13.62 26.92 16.75
CA PHE A 3 14.45 26.07 17.60
C PHE A 3 15.54 25.41 16.77
N TYR A 4 16.77 25.31 17.28
CA TYR A 4 17.89 24.63 16.61
C TYR A 4 18.26 23.36 17.39
N VAL A 5 18.51 22.27 16.68
CA VAL A 5 18.93 20.97 17.22
C VAL A 5 20.29 20.57 16.64
N TRP A 6 21.06 19.80 17.40
CA TRP A 6 22.31 19.22 16.91
C TRP A 6 22.00 18.03 15.99
N CYS A 7 22.42 18.10 14.72
CA CYS A 7 22.29 17.01 13.77
C CYS A 7 23.52 16.11 13.85
N LYS A 8 23.33 14.80 14.02
CA LYS A 8 24.44 13.83 13.99
C LYS A 8 25.00 13.62 12.58
N ASN A 9 24.15 13.73 11.57
CA ASN A 9 24.55 13.51 10.17
C ASN A 9 25.36 14.70 9.59
N GLU A 10 25.03 15.93 10.01
CA GLU A 10 25.72 17.15 9.53
C GLU A 10 26.74 17.71 10.52
N GLU A 11 26.91 17.06 11.69
CA GLU A 11 27.79 17.49 12.79
C GLU A 11 27.66 19.00 13.15
N CYS A 12 26.46 19.56 13.04
CA CYS A 12 26.21 20.98 13.28
C CYS A 12 24.81 21.26 13.85
N ARG A 13 24.59 22.50 14.33
CA ARG A 13 23.24 22.95 14.74
C ARG A 13 22.41 23.29 13.52
N VAL A 14 21.39 22.50 13.27
CA VAL A 14 20.40 22.72 12.22
C VAL A 14 19.09 23.20 12.83
N PRO A 15 18.25 23.94 12.10
CA PRO A 15 16.89 24.19 12.55
C PRO A 15 16.13 22.88 12.81
N THR A 16 15.29 22.85 13.84
CA THR A 16 14.54 21.65 14.29
C THR A 16 13.74 21.03 13.15
N PHE A 17 13.21 21.86 12.24
CA PHE A 17 12.48 21.40 11.08
C PHE A 17 13.36 20.66 10.05
N ARG A 18 14.66 20.99 9.94
CA ARG A 18 15.58 20.28 9.03
C ARG A 18 15.87 18.88 9.53
N CYS A 19 15.85 18.69 10.85
CA CYS A 19 15.91 17.37 11.47
C CYS A 19 14.64 16.53 11.22
N LEU A 20 13.46 17.14 10.98
CA LEU A 20 12.25 16.39 10.56
C LEU A 20 12.46 15.70 9.21
N LEU A 21 13.30 16.28 8.35
CA LEU A 21 13.53 15.80 6.99
C LEU A 21 14.62 14.72 6.89
N CYS A 22 15.53 14.62 7.88
CA CYS A 22 16.71 13.77 7.77
C CYS A 22 16.51 12.30 8.15
N ARG A 23 15.32 11.89 8.61
CA ARG A 23 14.88 10.49 8.91
C ARG A 23 15.71 9.69 9.93
N GLU A 24 16.93 10.09 10.23
CA GLU A 24 17.72 9.52 11.31
C GLU A 24 17.33 10.21 12.61
N ASN A 25 17.09 9.42 13.66
CA ASN A 25 16.75 9.85 15.02
C ASN A 25 17.88 10.67 15.66
N CYS A 26 18.13 11.86 15.11
CA CYS A 26 19.13 12.80 15.60
C CYS A 26 18.71 13.37 16.96
N TYR A 27 17.43 13.24 17.34
CA TYR A 27 16.90 13.65 18.64
C TYR A 27 15.88 12.63 19.21
N PRO A 28 16.19 11.94 20.32
CA PRO A 28 15.25 11.03 20.99
C PRO A 28 14.33 11.73 22.01
N GLY A 29 14.30 13.07 22.03
CA GLY A 29 13.61 13.85 23.05
C GLY A 29 12.18 14.22 22.64
N ARG A 30 11.21 13.66 23.37
CA ARG A 30 9.81 14.12 23.56
C ARG A 30 9.23 14.91 22.38
N ARG A 31 8.59 14.21 21.44
CA ARG A 31 7.61 14.85 20.57
C ARG A 31 6.25 14.22 20.85
N ALA A 32 5.33 15.02 21.36
CA ALA A 32 3.92 14.67 21.31
C ALA A 32 3.51 14.66 19.84
N GLU A 33 2.71 13.69 19.41
CA GLU A 33 2.31 13.49 18.00
C GLU A 33 1.76 14.76 17.33
N GLY A 34 1.16 15.69 18.09
CA GLY A 34 0.64 16.96 17.56
C GLY A 34 1.66 18.04 17.18
N ASP A 35 2.89 18.01 17.74
CA ASP A 35 3.92 19.02 17.44
C ASP A 35 4.55 18.80 16.05
N PHE A 36 4.41 17.57 15.53
CA PHE A 36 4.83 17.21 14.18
C PHE A 36 3.89 17.81 13.13
N ASP A 37 2.58 17.71 13.33
CA ASP A 37 1.57 18.18 12.37
C ASP A 37 1.58 19.71 12.23
N GLU A 38 1.81 20.44 13.31
CA GLU A 38 1.87 21.91 13.28
C GLU A 38 3.14 22.40 12.57
N ALA A 39 4.30 21.82 12.89
CA ALA A 39 5.55 22.11 12.18
C ALA A 39 5.49 21.72 10.70
N PHE A 40 4.77 20.64 10.38
CA PHE A 40 4.55 20.16 9.02
C PHE A 40 3.66 21.13 8.21
N ARG A 41 2.55 21.60 8.79
CA ARG A 41 1.73 22.66 8.18
C ARG A 41 2.52 23.94 7.92
N MET A 42 3.33 24.39 8.88
CA MET A 42 4.19 25.56 8.69
C MET A 42 5.17 25.40 7.50
N LEU A 43 5.69 24.18 7.26
CA LEU A 43 6.57 23.90 6.12
C LEU A 43 5.83 23.98 4.79
N LEU A 44 4.59 23.47 4.73
CA LEU A 44 3.74 23.57 3.55
C LEU A 44 3.33 25.03 3.27
N ASP A 45 2.89 25.74 4.31
CA ASP A 45 2.48 27.15 4.23
C ASP A 45 3.64 28.06 3.82
N SER A 46 4.89 27.67 4.11
CA SER A 46 6.07 28.41 3.68
C SER A 46 6.31 28.39 2.17
N GLY A 47 5.64 27.49 1.43
CA GLY A 47 5.81 27.30 -0.01
C GLY A 47 7.17 26.71 -0.43
N LYS A 48 8.08 26.47 0.52
CA LYS A 48 9.43 25.92 0.28
C LYS A 48 9.46 24.41 0.18
N TYR A 49 8.34 23.74 0.46
CA TYR A 49 8.19 22.30 0.42
C TYR A 49 6.83 21.92 -0.16
N LYS A 50 6.78 20.77 -0.82
CA LYS A 50 5.54 20.14 -1.30
C LYS A 50 5.46 18.71 -0.80
N GLU A 51 4.25 18.25 -0.54
CA GLU A 51 3.99 16.83 -0.28
C GLU A 51 4.16 16.00 -1.55
N ARG A 52 4.71 14.81 -1.38
CA ARG A 52 4.80 13.78 -2.41
C ARG A 52 4.57 12.42 -1.81
N TYR A 53 3.94 11.57 -2.62
CA TYR A 53 3.69 10.19 -2.25
C TYR A 53 4.76 9.30 -2.89
N VAL A 54 5.30 8.40 -2.08
CA VAL A 54 6.30 7.41 -2.49
C VAL A 54 5.72 6.03 -2.28
N MET A 55 5.63 5.27 -3.37
CA MET A 55 5.16 3.89 -3.37
C MET A 55 6.35 2.95 -3.38
N LYS A 56 6.51 2.16 -2.32
CA LYS A 56 7.57 1.16 -2.18
C LYS A 56 7.02 -0.22 -2.43
N ARG A 57 7.56 -0.95 -3.40
CA ARG A 57 7.12 -2.32 -3.69
C ARG A 57 7.44 -3.25 -2.51
N LYS A 58 6.47 -4.04 -2.06
CA LYS A 58 6.68 -5.13 -1.11
C LYS A 58 7.19 -6.36 -1.88
N GLU A 59 8.36 -6.88 -1.47
CA GLU A 59 9.02 -7.99 -2.18
C GLU A 59 8.40 -9.36 -1.87
N ASN A 60 7.68 -9.50 -0.75
CA ASN A 60 6.97 -10.71 -0.38
C ASN A 60 5.48 -10.40 -0.19
N ILE A 61 4.66 -10.88 -1.12
CA ILE A 61 3.22 -11.08 -0.89
C ILE A 61 3.11 -12.39 -0.10
N ALA A 62 3.54 -12.38 1.16
CA ALA A 62 3.31 -13.53 2.02
C ALA A 62 1.80 -13.58 2.31
N PRO A 63 1.10 -14.69 2.01
CA PRO A 63 -0.35 -14.77 2.19
C PRO A 63 -0.78 -14.52 3.63
N LYS A 64 0.09 -14.79 4.61
CA LYS A 64 -0.17 -14.56 6.03
C LYS A 64 -0.25 -13.08 6.43
N ASP A 65 0.41 -12.17 5.73
CA ASP A 65 0.39 -10.73 6.05
C ASP A 65 -0.75 -9.96 5.37
N GLN A 66 -1.33 -10.51 4.28
CA GLN A 66 -2.58 -10.00 3.70
C GLN A 66 -3.83 -10.41 4.49
N LEU A 67 -3.70 -11.28 5.49
CA LEU A 67 -4.81 -11.74 6.32
C LEU A 67 -4.83 -11.03 7.69
N THR A 68 -3.68 -10.64 8.23
CA THR A 68 -3.58 -10.05 9.57
C THR A 68 -4.13 -8.62 9.68
N LEU A 69 -4.12 -7.83 8.59
CA LEU A 69 -4.78 -6.51 8.59
C LEU A 69 -6.29 -6.57 8.33
N TRP A 70 -6.78 -7.66 7.73
CA TRP A 70 -8.09 -7.74 7.09
C TRP A 70 -9.07 -8.70 7.78
N GLN A 71 -8.56 -9.56 8.67
CA GLN A 71 -9.35 -10.54 9.43
C GLN A 71 -9.52 -10.21 10.90
N LYS A 72 -9.34 -8.95 11.34
CA LYS A 72 -9.56 -8.61 12.75
C LYS A 72 -11.01 -8.80 13.22
N GLU A 73 -11.91 -9.14 12.32
CA GLU A 73 -13.21 -9.75 12.62
C GLU A 73 -13.41 -10.97 11.72
N THR A 74 -12.96 -12.15 12.14
CA THR A 74 -13.65 -13.46 12.06
C THR A 74 -12.61 -14.56 12.33
N GLU A 75 -12.43 -14.92 13.60
CA GLU A 75 -11.80 -16.20 13.95
C GLU A 75 -12.78 -17.33 13.63
N ALA A 76 -12.32 -18.37 12.92
CA ALA A 76 -12.10 -19.70 13.51
C ALA A 76 -11.91 -20.78 12.42
N GLN A 77 -10.96 -21.67 12.72
CA GLN A 77 -10.73 -23.02 12.18
C GLN A 77 -9.93 -23.17 10.88
N ALA A 78 -8.64 -23.45 11.09
CA ALA A 78 -7.80 -24.23 10.18
C ALA A 78 -8.13 -25.74 10.27
N PRO A 79 -7.75 -26.53 9.25
CA PRO A 79 -6.85 -27.64 9.56
C PRO A 79 -5.62 -27.70 8.64
N GLU A 80 -4.54 -28.20 9.24
CA GLU A 80 -3.23 -28.49 8.67
C GLU A 80 -3.28 -29.71 7.74
N GLY A 81 -2.44 -29.71 6.69
CA GLY A 81 -2.19 -30.91 5.89
C GLY A 81 -1.55 -30.65 4.52
N GLY A 82 -0.23 -30.84 4.47
CA GLY A 82 0.58 -31.57 3.47
C GLY A 82 0.54 -31.23 1.96
N GLY A 83 1.72 -30.95 1.39
CA GLY A 83 2.08 -31.27 0.00
C GLY A 83 2.69 -30.11 -0.80
N GLU A 84 4.00 -30.16 -1.07
CA GLU A 84 4.79 -29.12 -1.77
C GLU A 84 4.30 -28.83 -3.21
N GLU A 85 3.55 -29.74 -3.84
CA GLU A 85 2.88 -29.48 -5.15
C GLU A 85 1.48 -28.84 -5.01
N GLN A 86 0.85 -28.93 -3.85
CA GLN A 86 -0.41 -28.23 -3.53
C GLN A 86 -0.16 -26.79 -3.08
N GLU A 87 1.04 -26.45 -2.63
CA GLU A 87 1.40 -25.09 -2.20
C GLU A 87 1.39 -24.10 -3.36
N ALA A 88 1.97 -24.43 -4.52
CA ALA A 88 1.95 -23.51 -5.68
C ALA A 88 0.52 -23.24 -6.21
N GLN A 89 -0.38 -24.24 -6.15
CA GLN A 89 -1.79 -24.04 -6.49
C GLN A 89 -2.56 -23.32 -5.37
N ARG A 90 -2.31 -23.60 -4.09
CA ARG A 90 -2.92 -22.90 -2.94
C ARG A 90 -2.49 -21.43 -2.87
N GLU A 91 -1.23 -21.12 -3.13
CA GLU A 91 -0.68 -19.75 -3.14
C GLU A 91 -1.28 -18.92 -4.29
N SER A 92 -1.55 -19.54 -5.45
CA SER A 92 -2.22 -18.85 -6.56
C SER A 92 -3.68 -18.47 -6.23
N LEU A 93 -4.33 -19.20 -5.32
CA LEU A 93 -5.74 -19.05 -4.97
C LEU A 93 -5.97 -18.14 -3.74
N GLN A 94 -4.99 -18.02 -2.85
CA GLN A 94 -5.06 -17.13 -1.68
C GLN A 94 -5.01 -15.64 -2.05
N ASN A 95 -4.78 -15.32 -3.32
CA ASN A 95 -4.67 -13.96 -3.84
C ASN A 95 -5.89 -13.53 -4.67
N LEU A 96 -7.02 -14.24 -4.61
CA LEU A 96 -8.25 -13.92 -5.35
C LEU A 96 -9.29 -13.27 -4.45
N PHE A 97 -9.81 -12.13 -4.90
CA PHE A 97 -10.76 -11.33 -4.15
C PHE A 97 -11.96 -10.89 -5.00
N LEU A 98 -13.09 -10.72 -4.33
CA LEU A 98 -14.29 -10.06 -4.82
C LEU A 98 -14.33 -8.65 -4.25
N LEU A 99 -14.62 -7.65 -5.10
CA LEU A 99 -14.95 -6.31 -4.63
C LEU A 99 -16.48 -6.16 -4.66
N GLU A 100 -17.13 -6.39 -3.52
CA GLU A 100 -18.58 -6.31 -3.38
C GLU A 100 -18.95 -5.32 -2.28
N GLU A 101 -19.91 -4.43 -2.57
CA GLU A 101 -20.40 -3.44 -1.59
C GLU A 101 -19.28 -2.54 -1.02
N GLY A 102 -18.24 -2.28 -1.82
CA GLY A 102 -17.08 -1.51 -1.38
C GLY A 102 -16.17 -2.26 -0.40
N ARG A 103 -16.25 -3.60 -0.32
CA ARG A 103 -15.38 -4.42 0.52
C ARG A 103 -14.68 -5.50 -0.31
N LEU A 104 -13.42 -5.76 0.03
CA LEU A 104 -12.67 -6.88 -0.51
C LEU A 104 -13.00 -8.15 0.29
N LYS A 105 -13.64 -9.11 -0.36
CA LYS A 105 -13.96 -10.42 0.22
C LYS A 105 -13.05 -11.47 -0.41
N PRO A 106 -12.38 -12.33 0.39
CA PRO A 106 -11.59 -13.43 -0.14
C PRO A 106 -12.52 -14.42 -0.87
N PHE A 107 -12.09 -14.89 -2.04
CA PHE A 107 -12.85 -15.83 -2.84
C PHE A 107 -12.33 -17.27 -2.67
N GLN A 108 -13.24 -18.21 -2.42
CA GLN A 108 -12.92 -19.64 -2.33
C GLN A 108 -13.36 -20.37 -3.60
N LYS A 109 -12.61 -21.38 -4.02
CA LYS A 109 -12.83 -22.09 -5.30
C LYS A 109 -14.15 -22.87 -5.33
N GLU A 110 -14.63 -23.26 -4.16
CA GLU A 110 -15.90 -23.96 -3.94
C GLU A 110 -17.10 -23.04 -4.18
N GLN A 111 -16.89 -21.72 -4.18
CA GLN A 111 -17.92 -20.72 -4.42
C GLN A 111 -18.04 -20.43 -5.91
N PHE A 112 -19.28 -20.18 -6.35
CA PHE A 112 -19.57 -19.69 -7.69
C PHE A 112 -19.87 -18.20 -7.61
N THR A 113 -19.27 -17.41 -8.52
CA THR A 113 -19.60 -16.01 -8.67
C THR A 113 -19.71 -15.60 -10.13
N ARG A 114 -20.65 -14.70 -10.40
CA ARG A 114 -20.79 -14.01 -11.70
C ARG A 114 -20.00 -12.70 -11.75
N SER A 115 -19.55 -12.23 -10.60
CA SER A 115 -18.80 -10.99 -10.44
C SER A 115 -17.35 -11.15 -10.91
N THR A 116 -16.70 -10.03 -11.23
CA THR A 116 -15.28 -10.01 -11.58
C THR A 116 -14.45 -10.36 -10.34
N LEU A 117 -13.52 -11.30 -10.51
CA LEU A 117 -12.52 -11.62 -9.50
C LEU A 117 -11.27 -10.79 -9.75
N TYR A 118 -10.55 -10.43 -8.69
CA TYR A 118 -9.31 -9.68 -8.76
C TYR A 118 -8.19 -10.52 -8.19
N GLN A 119 -7.18 -10.79 -9.00
CA GLN A 119 -5.97 -11.48 -8.57
C GLN A 119 -4.91 -10.46 -8.18
N THR A 120 -4.43 -10.51 -6.95
CA THR A 120 -3.30 -9.68 -6.50
C THR A 120 -2.00 -10.13 -7.15
N VAL A 121 -1.29 -9.19 -7.78
CA VAL A 121 -0.02 -9.43 -8.50
C VAL A 121 1.14 -8.71 -7.82
N GLU A 122 0.88 -7.53 -7.25
CA GLU A 122 1.88 -6.68 -6.62
C GLU A 122 1.24 -5.87 -5.49
N SER A 123 2.05 -5.49 -4.50
CA SER A 123 1.63 -4.62 -3.40
C SER A 123 2.69 -3.56 -3.15
N PHE A 124 2.24 -2.37 -2.76
CA PHE A 124 3.07 -1.21 -2.46
C PHE A 124 2.67 -0.61 -1.12
N SER A 125 3.66 -0.32 -0.26
CA SER A 125 3.45 0.58 0.87
C SER A 125 3.53 2.04 0.40
N VAL A 126 2.77 2.90 1.06
CA VAL A 126 2.67 4.32 0.74
C VAL A 126 3.36 5.13 1.84
N GLU A 127 4.26 6.03 1.46
CA GLU A 127 4.87 7.02 2.34
C GLU A 127 4.62 8.43 1.81
N CYS A 128 4.21 9.37 2.66
CA CYS A 128 4.25 10.79 2.33
C CYS A 128 5.65 11.34 2.67
N ARG A 129 6.22 12.14 1.77
CA ARG A 129 7.48 12.86 1.95
C ARG A 129 7.31 14.33 1.60
N LEU A 130 8.01 15.18 2.34
CA LEU A 130 8.21 16.57 1.94
C LEU A 130 9.43 16.65 1.04
N VAL A 131 9.26 17.24 -0.13
CA VAL A 131 10.37 17.54 -1.04
C VAL A 131 10.36 19.01 -1.43
N ARG A 132 11.41 19.44 -2.11
CA ARG A 132 11.48 20.81 -2.60
C ARG A 132 10.57 21.00 -3.82
N PRO A 133 9.97 22.19 -4.01
CA PRO A 133 9.09 22.48 -5.14
C PRO A 133 9.72 22.26 -6.52
N GLU A 134 11.04 22.35 -6.62
CA GLU A 134 11.81 22.28 -7.87
C GLU A 134 12.05 20.84 -8.34
N ASP A 135 11.88 19.83 -7.48
CA ASP A 135 11.93 18.44 -7.92
C ASP A 135 10.75 18.17 -8.89
N PRO A 136 10.84 17.25 -9.87
CA PRO A 136 9.71 16.88 -10.73
C PRO A 136 8.91 15.69 -10.19
N GLY A 137 7.57 15.68 -10.38
CA GLY A 137 6.67 14.53 -10.19
C GLY A 137 5.98 14.40 -8.81
N ASN A 138 4.65 14.19 -8.76
CA ASN A 138 3.89 14.15 -7.49
C ASN A 138 3.79 12.74 -6.87
N LEU A 139 4.04 11.69 -7.66
CA LEU A 139 4.05 10.29 -7.26
C LEU A 139 5.37 9.64 -7.70
N MET A 140 6.06 8.99 -6.77
CA MET A 140 7.34 8.32 -7.02
C MET A 140 7.21 6.83 -6.72
N PHE A 141 7.71 5.99 -7.62
CA PHE A 141 7.82 4.55 -7.38
C PHE A 141 9.25 4.22 -6.97
N GLU A 142 9.41 3.72 -5.75
CA GLU A 142 10.68 3.14 -5.31
C GLU A 142 10.70 1.65 -5.68
N GLY A 143 11.56 1.32 -6.65
CA GLY A 143 11.69 0.00 -7.24
C GLY A 143 11.05 -0.08 -8.64
N LYS A 144 10.55 -1.27 -8.99
CA LYS A 144 9.92 -1.50 -10.30
C LYS A 144 8.53 -0.86 -10.34
N LYS A 145 8.28 -0.05 -11.37
CA LYS A 145 6.94 0.49 -11.65
C LYS A 145 5.90 -0.64 -11.77
N PRO A 146 4.65 -0.39 -11.38
CA PRO A 146 3.58 -1.34 -11.55
C PRO A 146 3.35 -1.69 -13.01
N SER A 147 2.82 -2.89 -13.24
CA SER A 147 2.50 -3.36 -14.58
C SER A 147 1.34 -2.56 -15.18
N ARG A 148 1.45 -2.09 -16.43
CA ARG A 148 0.31 -1.46 -17.13
C ARG A 148 -0.90 -2.39 -17.32
N LYS A 149 -0.71 -3.70 -17.10
CA LYS A 149 -1.79 -4.69 -17.18
C LYS A 149 -2.55 -4.84 -15.85
N THR A 150 -2.03 -4.28 -14.76
CA THR A 150 -2.69 -4.30 -13.45
C THR A 150 -3.50 -3.03 -13.25
N LEU A 151 -4.51 -3.12 -12.38
CA LEU A 151 -5.31 -2.01 -11.89
C LEU A 151 -4.92 -1.72 -10.43
N PRO A 152 -4.87 -0.45 -9.99
CA PRO A 152 -4.63 -0.12 -8.59
C PRO A 152 -5.89 -0.27 -7.75
N ILE A 153 -5.79 -0.94 -6.61
CA ILE A 153 -6.73 -0.82 -5.50
C ILE A 153 -6.02 -0.10 -4.36
N VAL A 154 -6.51 1.10 -4.02
CA VAL A 154 -6.02 1.87 -2.88
C VAL A 154 -6.77 1.43 -1.64
N ILE A 155 -6.03 1.16 -0.58
CA ILE A 155 -6.57 0.70 0.70
C ILE A 155 -6.32 1.80 1.70
N SER A 156 -7.41 2.36 2.22
CA SER A 156 -7.32 3.39 3.25
C SER A 156 -6.85 2.79 4.58
N ARG A 157 -6.37 3.62 5.51
CA ARG A 157 -6.04 3.21 6.88
C ARG A 157 -7.25 2.71 7.65
N SER A 158 -8.45 3.10 7.24
CA SER A 158 -9.72 2.56 7.75
C SER A 158 -10.04 1.15 7.26
N GLY A 159 -9.32 0.66 6.23
CA GLY A 159 -9.54 -0.63 5.60
C GLY A 159 -10.46 -0.58 4.37
N ASP A 160 -11.05 0.58 4.06
CA ASP A 160 -11.91 0.72 2.89
C ASP A 160 -11.10 0.69 1.57
N PRO A 161 -11.42 -0.23 0.64
CA PRO A 161 -10.77 -0.35 -0.66
C PRO A 161 -11.44 0.54 -1.72
N VAL A 162 -10.61 1.17 -2.56
CA VAL A 162 -11.03 1.95 -3.73
C VAL A 162 -10.31 1.44 -4.97
N LEU A 163 -11.06 0.80 -5.87
CA LEU A 163 -10.53 0.38 -7.18
C LEU A 163 -10.46 1.58 -8.11
N LEU A 164 -9.31 1.74 -8.75
CA LEU A 164 -9.06 2.77 -9.75
C LEU A 164 -9.07 2.20 -11.16
N GLU A 165 -9.37 3.06 -12.12
CA GLU A 165 -9.43 2.69 -13.55
C GLU A 165 -8.05 2.43 -14.15
N SER A 166 -7.00 3.09 -13.65
CA SER A 166 -5.63 2.93 -14.12
C SER A 166 -4.60 3.51 -13.16
N TRP A 167 -3.34 3.13 -13.36
CA TRP A 167 -2.19 3.74 -12.66
C TRP A 167 -1.98 5.20 -13.06
N GLU A 168 -2.29 5.56 -14.30
CA GLU A 168 -2.21 6.94 -14.78
C GLU A 168 -3.22 7.84 -14.06
N SER A 169 -4.42 7.32 -13.71
CA SER A 169 -5.38 8.05 -12.88
C SER A 169 -4.82 8.34 -11.48
N LEU A 170 -4.08 7.38 -10.90
CA LEU A 170 -3.43 7.55 -9.61
C LEU A 170 -2.25 8.54 -9.67
N GLU A 171 -1.45 8.49 -10.74
CA GLU A 171 -0.38 9.47 -10.98
C GLU A 171 -0.94 10.89 -11.21
N GLY A 172 -2.12 11.00 -11.84
CA GLY A 172 -2.82 12.25 -12.11
C GLY A 172 -3.42 12.91 -10.86
N ASP A 173 -3.94 12.13 -9.92
CA ASP A 173 -4.43 12.62 -8.63
C ASP A 173 -3.89 11.80 -7.43
N PRO A 174 -2.65 12.06 -6.99
CA PRO A 174 -2.04 11.31 -5.92
C PRO A 174 -2.59 11.67 -4.53
N ARG A 175 -3.50 12.67 -4.41
CA ARG A 175 -4.10 13.05 -3.12
C ARG A 175 -4.93 11.92 -2.51
N ILE A 176 -5.42 11.00 -3.34
CA ILE A 176 -6.09 9.78 -2.88
C ILE A 176 -5.19 8.90 -1.98
N LEU A 177 -3.87 9.08 -2.05
CA LEU A 177 -2.90 8.36 -1.22
C LEU A 177 -2.71 8.97 0.18
N SER A 178 -3.34 10.10 0.47
CA SER A 178 -3.23 10.78 1.78
C SER A 178 -3.60 9.88 2.95
N ASP A 179 -4.69 9.13 2.82
CA ASP A 179 -5.14 8.15 3.80
C ASP A 179 -4.84 6.70 3.39
N ALA A 180 -4.02 6.48 2.36
CA ALA A 180 -3.68 5.13 1.93
C ALA A 180 -2.72 4.47 2.94
N ALA A 181 -3.07 3.26 3.38
CA ALA A 181 -2.17 2.35 4.06
C ALA A 181 -1.37 1.51 3.06
N GLU A 182 -2.02 1.09 1.97
CA GLU A 182 -1.46 0.19 0.97
C GLU A 182 -2.09 0.44 -0.39
N VAL A 183 -1.36 0.13 -1.47
CA VAL A 183 -1.92 0.04 -2.81
C VAL A 183 -1.57 -1.31 -3.40
N ILE A 184 -2.57 -2.03 -3.89
CA ILE A 184 -2.43 -3.35 -4.49
C ILE A 184 -2.62 -3.24 -6.00
N GLY A 185 -1.71 -3.83 -6.77
CA GLY A 185 -1.89 -4.05 -8.18
C GLY A 185 -2.59 -5.38 -8.45
N VAL A 186 -3.78 -5.32 -9.03
CA VAL A 186 -4.62 -6.49 -9.32
C VAL A 186 -4.83 -6.72 -10.81
N THR A 187 -5.06 -7.96 -11.22
CA THR A 187 -5.53 -8.29 -12.57
C THR A 187 -6.96 -8.83 -12.49
N PRO A 188 -7.92 -8.32 -13.28
CA PRO A 188 -9.26 -8.86 -13.32
C PRO A 188 -9.25 -10.24 -13.99
N VAL A 189 -9.88 -11.22 -13.35
CA VAL A 189 -10.02 -12.60 -13.83
C VAL A 189 -11.49 -13.04 -13.76
N LYS A 190 -11.82 -14.06 -14.55
CA LYS A 190 -13.18 -14.63 -14.60
C LYS A 190 -13.13 -16.12 -14.27
N GLN A 191 -14.11 -16.59 -13.50
CA GLN A 191 -14.29 -18.02 -13.29
C GLN A 191 -14.81 -18.66 -14.59
N VAL A 192 -14.16 -19.75 -15.02
CA VAL A 192 -14.57 -20.52 -16.20
C VAL A 192 -14.80 -21.98 -15.82
N PHE A 193 -15.82 -22.60 -16.38
CA PHE A 193 -16.07 -24.03 -16.23
C PHE A 193 -15.41 -24.78 -17.38
N VAL A 194 -14.58 -25.78 -17.04
CA VAL A 194 -13.93 -26.64 -18.03
C VAL A 194 -14.64 -27.99 -18.02
N LEU A 195 -15.33 -28.31 -19.12
CA LEU A 195 -15.91 -29.62 -19.34
C LEU A 195 -14.80 -30.56 -19.86
N ARG A 196 -14.56 -31.66 -19.15
CA ARG A 196 -13.66 -32.73 -19.62
C ARG A 196 -14.51 -33.92 -20.04
N ARG A 197 -14.19 -34.49 -21.21
CA ARG A 197 -14.78 -35.76 -21.65
C ARG A 197 -14.31 -36.84 -20.67
N LYS A 198 -15.25 -37.63 -20.16
CA LYS A 198 -14.93 -38.83 -19.36
C LYS A 198 -14.26 -39.83 -20.30
N GLU A 199 -13.01 -40.19 -20.03
CA GLU A 199 -12.36 -41.33 -20.68
C GLU A 199 -13.00 -42.61 -20.12
N GLU A 200 -13.44 -43.49 -21.02
CA GLU A 200 -14.00 -44.82 -20.70
C GLU A 200 -12.89 -45.83 -20.39
#